data_AF-A0A418Q0S7-F1
#
_entry.id   AF-A0A418Q0S7-F1
#
_cell.length_a   1.000
_cell.length_b   1.000
_cell.length_c   1.000
_cell.angle_alpha   90.00
_cell.angle_beta   90.00
_cell.angle_gamma   90.00
#
_symmetry.space_group_name_H-M   'P 1'
#
loop_
_entity.id
_entity.type
_entity.pdbx_description
1 polymer ?
#
loop_
_entity_poly.entity_id
_entity_poly.type
_entity_poly.pdbx_seq_one_letter_code
_entity_poly.pdbx_strand_id
1 'polypeptide(L)'
;MRILALLALLAALTGCYTVAKTAVDVVTLPVKAVSAGVDAVTTTQSEADEDRGRAMRKAEEAHGKALREWERDCSRRTRRGEPCPPRPAFVSPDSRR
;
A
#
# COMPACT_ATOMS: atom_id res chain seq x y z
N MET A 1 26.12 49.90 -32.41
CA MET A 1 24.89 50.42 -31.78
C MET A 1 23.65 49.55 -32.04
N ARG A 2 23.29 49.24 -33.30
CA ARG A 2 22.05 48.48 -33.64
C ARG A 2 22.02 47.01 -33.14
N ILE A 3 23.17 46.34 -33.15
CA ILE A 3 23.29 44.92 -32.73
C ILE A 3 23.13 44.74 -31.22
N LEU A 4 23.61 45.71 -30.43
CA LEU A 4 23.49 45.70 -28.97
C LEU A 4 22.04 45.89 -28.51
N ALA A 5 21.27 46.71 -29.22
CA ALA A 5 19.84 46.89 -28.96
C ALA A 5 19.01 45.62 -29.24
N LEU A 6 19.37 44.87 -30.29
CA LEU A 6 18.75 43.58 -30.61
C LEU A 6 19.07 42.52 -29.56
N LEU A 7 20.33 42.42 -29.10
CA LEU A 7 20.73 41.49 -28.04
C LEU A 7 20.07 41.81 -26.69
N ALA A 8 19.93 43.09 -26.35
CA ALA A 8 19.22 43.52 -25.13
C ALA A 8 17.72 43.18 -25.18
N LEU A 9 17.09 43.32 -26.35
CA LEU A 9 15.69 42.96 -26.55
C LEU A 9 15.50 41.44 -26.44
N LEU A 10 16.35 40.64 -27.08
CA LEU A 10 16.35 39.17 -26.94
C LEU A 10 16.57 38.73 -25.48
N ALA A 11 17.50 39.37 -24.76
CA ALA A 11 17.76 39.08 -23.35
C ALA A 11 16.57 39.42 -22.46
N ALA A 12 15.87 40.54 -22.73
CA ALA A 12 14.67 40.93 -22.00
C ALA A 12 13.50 39.97 -22.24
N LEU A 13 13.33 39.48 -23.48
CA LEU A 13 12.30 38.47 -23.79
C LEU A 13 12.62 37.12 -23.15
N THR A 14 13.89 36.69 -23.12
CA THR A 14 14.29 35.44 -22.43
C THR A 14 14.22 35.56 -20.91
N GLY A 15 14.50 36.75 -20.37
CA GLY A 15 14.47 37.02 -18.92
C GLY A 15 13.04 37.01 -18.37
N CYS A 16 12.08 37.63 -19.05
CA CYS A 16 10.68 37.63 -18.59
C CYS A 16 10.03 36.24 -18.69
N TYR A 17 10.34 35.46 -19.74
CA TYR A 17 9.76 34.12 -19.91
C TYR A 17 10.28 33.12 -18.86
N THR A 18 11.56 33.21 -18.51
CA THR A 18 12.17 32.35 -17.48
C THR A 18 11.67 32.70 -16.08
N VAL A 19 11.59 34.00 -15.73
CA VAL A 19 11.09 34.45 -14.42
C VAL A 19 9.61 34.11 -14.22
N ALA A 20 8.77 34.27 -15.25
CA ALA A 20 7.36 33.90 -15.18
C ALA A 20 7.15 32.39 -14.99
N LYS A 21 7.92 31.55 -15.71
CA LYS A 21 7.84 30.09 -15.56
C LYS A 21 8.34 29.63 -14.18
N THR A 22 9.45 30.20 -13.69
CA THR A 22 9.96 29.86 -12.35
C THR A 22 9.04 30.31 -11.23
N ALA A 23 8.37 31.46 -11.35
CA ALA A 23 7.41 31.91 -10.34
C ALA A 23 6.17 31.01 -10.29
N VAL A 24 5.64 30.62 -11.46
CA VAL A 24 4.52 29.68 -11.55
C VAL A 24 4.92 28.30 -11.03
N ASP A 25 6.11 27.81 -11.35
CA ASP A 25 6.60 26.52 -10.86
C ASP A 25 6.83 26.55 -9.34
N VAL A 26 7.33 27.65 -8.75
CA VAL A 26 7.49 27.80 -7.28
C VAL A 26 6.15 27.84 -6.55
N VAL A 27 5.11 28.45 -7.14
CA VAL A 27 3.77 28.50 -6.54
C VAL A 27 3.02 27.17 -6.72
N THR A 28 3.26 26.45 -7.83
CA THR A 28 2.59 25.18 -8.11
C THR A 28 3.32 23.96 -7.53
N LEU A 29 4.62 24.07 -7.25
CA LEU A 29 5.44 23.05 -6.56
C LEU A 29 4.83 22.61 -5.22
N PRO A 30 4.49 23.51 -4.27
CA PRO A 30 3.91 23.10 -2.99
C PRO A 30 2.53 22.46 -3.16
N VAL A 31 1.69 22.95 -4.08
CA VAL A 31 0.38 22.33 -4.36
C VAL A 31 0.54 20.90 -4.88
N LYS A 32 1.50 20.68 -5.80
CA LYS A 32 1.81 19.35 -6.34
C LYS A 32 2.49 18.42 -5.31
N ALA A 33 3.35 18.97 -4.44
CA ALA A 33 3.99 18.21 -3.38
C ALA A 33 2.99 17.79 -2.29
N VAL A 34 2.06 18.68 -1.94
CA VAL A 34 0.96 18.39 -1.01
C VAL A 34 -0.01 17.39 -1.62
N SER A 35 -0.39 17.51 -2.90
CA SER A 35 -1.27 16.55 -3.55
C SER A 35 -0.63 15.15 -3.67
N ALA A 36 0.66 15.08 -4.04
CA ALA A 36 1.39 13.82 -4.08
C ALA A 36 1.57 13.19 -2.70
N GLY A 37 1.75 14.02 -1.66
CA GLY A 37 1.80 13.56 -0.27
C GLY A 37 0.48 12.96 0.18
N VAL A 38 -0.64 13.64 -0.07
CA VAL A 38 -2.00 13.20 0.31
C VAL A 38 -2.43 11.93 -0.44
N ASP A 39 -2.08 11.80 -1.72
CA ASP A 39 -2.35 10.57 -2.49
C ASP A 39 -1.57 9.37 -1.93
N ALA A 40 -0.32 9.56 -1.50
CA ALA A 40 0.48 8.49 -0.89
C ALA A 40 -0.03 8.06 0.49
N VAL A 41 -0.64 8.96 1.27
CA VAL A 41 -1.25 8.59 2.56
C VAL A 41 -2.60 7.87 2.36
N THR A 42 -3.30 8.18 1.26
CA THR A 42 -4.62 7.61 0.96
C THR A 42 -4.53 6.21 0.33
N THR A 43 -3.44 5.85 -0.35
CA THR A 43 -3.24 4.49 -0.87
C THR A 43 -2.86 3.47 0.19
N THR A 44 -2.17 3.88 1.27
CA THR A 44 -1.75 2.97 2.35
C THR A 44 -2.90 2.25 3.06
N GLN A 45 -4.09 2.84 3.08
CA GLN A 45 -5.25 2.24 3.76
C GLN A 45 -5.96 1.21 2.86
N SER A 46 -6.14 1.51 1.56
CA SER A 46 -6.79 0.59 0.63
C SER A 46 -5.98 -0.68 0.37
N GLU A 47 -4.66 -0.57 0.27
CA GLU A 47 -3.79 -1.76 0.16
C GLU A 47 -3.76 -2.59 1.46
N ALA A 48 -3.75 -1.94 2.63
CA ALA A 48 -3.76 -2.63 3.92
C ALA A 48 -5.06 -3.41 4.18
N ASP A 49 -6.21 -2.87 3.78
CA ASP A 49 -7.51 -3.53 3.94
C ASP A 49 -7.66 -4.74 3.01
N GLU A 50 -7.18 -4.63 1.77
CA GLU A 50 -7.16 -5.75 0.83
C GLU A 50 -6.26 -6.90 1.31
N ASP A 51 -5.06 -6.58 1.80
CA ASP A 51 -4.14 -7.57 2.35
C ASP A 51 -4.68 -8.24 3.61
N ARG A 52 -5.38 -7.48 4.45
CA ARG A 52 -6.07 -8.04 5.63
C ARG A 52 -7.14 -9.04 5.22
N GLY A 53 -7.95 -8.73 4.20
CA GLY A 53 -8.96 -9.63 3.67
C GLY A 53 -8.36 -10.91 3.07
N ARG A 54 -7.24 -10.80 2.35
CA ARG A 54 -6.48 -11.96 1.82
C ARG A 54 -5.93 -12.83 2.95
N ALA A 55 -5.34 -12.21 3.97
CA ALA A 55 -4.77 -12.91 5.12
C ALA A 55 -5.84 -13.67 5.92
N MET A 56 -7.02 -13.09 6.12
CA MET A 56 -8.14 -13.72 6.80
C MET A 56 -8.64 -14.97 6.06
N ARG A 57 -8.88 -14.88 4.75
CA ARG A 57 -9.30 -16.05 3.94
C ARG A 57 -8.28 -17.19 4.02
N LYS A 58 -6.99 -16.87 3.95
CA LYS A 58 -5.91 -17.87 4.07
C LYS A 58 -5.87 -18.51 5.47
N ALA A 59 -6.13 -17.75 6.53
CA ALA A 59 -6.19 -18.29 7.89
C ALA A 59 -7.40 -19.22 8.09
N GLU A 60 -8.56 -18.85 7.55
CA GLU A 60 -9.77 -19.68 7.58
C GLU A 60 -9.58 -20.99 6.82
N GLU A 61 -8.99 -20.94 5.63
CA GLU A 61 -8.66 -22.14 4.84
C GLU A 61 -7.68 -23.06 5.58
N ALA A 62 -6.63 -22.48 6.18
CA ALA A 62 -5.64 -23.22 6.96
C ALA A 62 -6.29 -23.88 8.19
N HIS A 63 -7.15 -23.15 8.90
CA HIS A 63 -7.88 -23.69 10.04
C HIS A 63 -8.86 -24.80 9.62
N GLY A 64 -9.60 -24.61 8.53
CA GLY A 64 -10.48 -25.64 7.99
C GLY A 64 -9.72 -26.90 7.56
N LYS A 65 -8.50 -26.77 7.04
CA LYS A 65 -7.62 -27.91 6.77
C LYS A 65 -7.18 -28.61 8.06
N ALA A 66 -6.73 -27.86 9.06
CA ALA A 66 -6.33 -28.41 10.37
C ALA A 66 -7.50 -29.15 11.05
N LEU A 67 -8.72 -28.63 10.96
CA LEU A 67 -9.92 -29.27 11.47
C LEU A 67 -10.23 -30.60 10.77
N ARG A 68 -10.13 -30.64 9.44
CA ARG A 68 -10.35 -31.88 8.66
C ARG A 68 -9.30 -32.94 8.98
N GLU A 69 -8.04 -32.54 9.17
CA GLU A 69 -6.97 -33.44 9.59
C GLU A 69 -7.19 -33.94 11.01
N TRP A 70 -7.54 -33.05 11.94
CA TRP A 70 -7.90 -33.40 13.32
C TRP A 70 -9.07 -34.38 13.38
N GLU A 71 -10.13 -34.17 12.60
CA GLU A 71 -11.30 -35.06 12.58
C GLU A 71 -10.93 -36.46 12.08
N ARG A 72 -10.11 -36.54 11.04
CA ARG A 72 -9.58 -37.82 10.51
C ARG A 72 -8.71 -38.54 11.54
N ASP A 73 -7.84 -37.81 12.23
CA ASP A 73 -6.96 -38.37 13.25
C ASP A 73 -7.77 -38.84 14.47
N CYS A 74 -8.66 -37.99 14.98
CA CYS A 74 -9.59 -38.30 16.05
C CYS A 74 -10.40 -39.57 15.74
N SER A 75 -10.99 -39.67 14.54
CA SER A 75 -11.73 -40.86 14.10
C SER A 75 -10.85 -42.12 14.10
N ARG A 76 -9.59 -42.00 13.67
CA ARG A 76 -8.62 -43.10 13.68
C ARG A 76 -8.24 -43.54 15.11
N ARG A 77 -8.03 -42.58 16.02
CA ARG A 77 -7.70 -42.83 17.43
C ARG A 77 -8.86 -43.46 18.19
N THR A 78 -10.07 -42.95 18.00
CA THR A 78 -11.29 -43.54 18.60
C THR A 78 -11.48 -45.00 18.17
N ARG A 79 -11.21 -45.34 16.91
CA ARG A 79 -11.23 -46.74 16.43
C ARG A 79 -10.17 -47.64 17.09
N ARG A 80 -9.08 -47.05 17.59
CA ARG A 80 -8.02 -47.73 18.35
C ARG A 80 -8.28 -47.74 19.86
N GLY A 81 -9.38 -47.14 20.32
CA GLY A 81 -9.66 -46.96 21.75
C GLY A 81 -8.83 -45.87 22.43
N GLU A 82 -8.14 -45.03 21.65
CA GLU A 82 -7.36 -43.91 22.18
C GLU A 82 -8.22 -42.64 22.28
N PRO A 83 -7.97 -41.76 23.26
CA PRO A 83 -8.68 -40.51 23.39
C PRO A 83 -8.38 -39.55 22.23
N CYS A 84 -9.38 -38.77 21.84
CA CYS A 84 -9.24 -37.75 20.82
C CYS A 84 -8.37 -36.59 21.33
N PRO A 85 -7.40 -36.10 20.53
CA PRO A 85 -6.59 -34.95 20.90
C PRO A 85 -7.43 -33.65 20.94
N PRO A 86 -6.98 -32.60 21.63
CA PRO A 86 -7.69 -31.32 21.66
C PRO A 86 -7.84 -30.72 20.26
N ARG A 87 -8.97 -30.06 20.02
CA ARG A 87 -9.29 -29.42 18.75
C ARG A 87 -8.34 -28.23 18.49
N PRO A 88 -7.77 -28.09 17.29
CA PRO A 88 -6.94 -26.93 16.98
C PRO A 88 -7.76 -25.64 17.06
N ALA A 89 -7.18 -24.59 17.67
CA ALA A 89 -7.80 -23.28 17.76
C ALA A 89 -7.63 -22.48 16.44
N PHE A 90 -8.52 -21.53 16.20
CA PHE A 90 -8.36 -20.56 15.11
C PHE A 90 -7.31 -19.53 15.51
N VAL A 91 -6.34 -19.29 14.62
CA VAL A 91 -5.30 -18.27 14.82
C VAL A 91 -5.52 -17.15 13.81
N SER A 92 -6.00 -16.01 14.29
CA SER A 92 -6.18 -14.81 13.45
C SER A 92 -4.81 -14.30 12.97
N PRO A 93 -4.67 -13.88 11.70
CA PRO A 93 -3.43 -13.27 11.21
C PRO A 93 -2.99 -12.06 12.04
N ASP A 94 -3.96 -11.35 12.61
CA ASP A 94 -3.75 -10.13 13.39
C ASP A 94 -3.18 -10.42 14.78
N SER A 95 -3.34 -11.64 15.29
CA SER A 95 -2.81 -12.03 16.62
C SER A 95 -1.29 -12.17 16.68
N ARG A 96 -0.60 -12.01 15.54
CA ARG A 96 0.87 -12.07 15.43
C ARG A 96 1.54 -10.70 15.32
N ARG A 97 0.77 -9.62 15.35
CA ARG A 97 1.30 -8.24 15.35
C ARG A 97 1.48 -7.69 16.76
#